data_AF-A0A654TXK0-F1
#
_entry.id   AF-A0A654TXK0-F1
#
_cell.length_a   1.000
_cell.length_b   1.000
_cell.length_c   1.000
_cell.angle_alpha   90.00
_cell.angle_beta   90.00
_cell.angle_gamma   90.00
#
_symmetry.space_group_name_H-M   'P 1'
#
loop_
_entity.id
_entity.type
_entity.pdbx_description
1 polymer ?
#
loop_
_entity_poly.entity_id
_entity_poly.type
_entity_poly.pdbx_seq_one_letter_code
_entity_poly.pdbx_strand_id
1 'polypeptide(L)'
;MWLEITTLLIPGRNDSDAEVAAECRWIRENLGVDVPVHFTAFHPDYKMMDTPATPTATLTRAREIGIGEGLRFVYTGNVHDAVGGSTSCPGCRATVIVRDWYSIRHYALTEDGRCQACGYQMPGVYDGPAGHWGQRRLPLLTSLSRM
;
A
#
# COMPACT_ATOMS: atom_id res chain seq x y z
N MET A 1 -3.28 -5.08 17.13
CA MET A 1 -2.11 -5.13 16.24
C MET A 1 -2.63 -5.25 14.81
N TRP A 2 -2.08 -4.47 13.87
CA TRP A 2 -2.47 -4.46 12.46
C TRP A 2 -1.28 -4.99 11.63
N LEU A 3 -1.53 -5.93 10.73
CA LEU A 3 -0.50 -6.56 9.90
C LEU A 3 -0.63 -6.06 8.47
N GLU A 4 0.49 -5.64 7.88
CA GLU A 4 0.61 -5.33 6.45
C GLU A 4 1.85 -6.04 5.89
N ILE A 5 1.78 -6.44 4.63
CA ILE A 5 2.88 -7.13 3.93
C ILE A 5 3.37 -6.23 2.81
N THR A 6 4.68 -6.12 2.66
CA THR A 6 5.31 -5.40 1.57
C THR A 6 6.32 -6.29 0.88
N THR A 7 6.19 -6.39 -0.44
CA THR A 7 7.08 -7.15 -1.30
C THR A 7 7.76 -6.20 -2.28
N LEU A 8 9.09 -6.14 -2.22
CA LEU A 8 9.90 -5.45 -3.20
C LEU A 8 10.02 -6.33 -4.43
N LEU A 9 9.45 -5.90 -5.56
CA LEU A 9 9.55 -6.66 -6.82
C LEU A 9 10.84 -6.29 -7.52
N ILE A 10 11.71 -7.27 -7.75
CA ILE A 10 13.01 -7.13 -8.38
C ILE A 10 12.95 -7.83 -9.75
N PRO A 11 13.20 -7.09 -10.85
CA PRO A 11 13.10 -7.66 -12.21
C PRO A 11 13.94 -8.92 -12.41
N GLY A 12 13.30 -9.98 -12.90
CA GLY A 12 13.93 -11.27 -13.18
C GLY A 12 14.28 -12.10 -11.95
N ARG A 13 13.83 -11.70 -10.75
CA ARG A 13 14.10 -12.43 -9.49
C ARG A 13 12.83 -12.97 -8.85
N ASN A 14 11.85 -12.11 -8.59
CA ASN A 14 10.60 -12.45 -7.90
C ASN A 14 9.37 -11.77 -8.52
N ASP A 15 9.48 -11.23 -9.73
CA ASP A 15 8.42 -10.46 -10.41
C ASP A 15 7.63 -11.28 -11.45
N SER A 16 7.73 -12.61 -11.39
CA SER A 16 6.96 -13.50 -12.27
C SER A 16 5.50 -13.59 -11.85
N ASP A 17 4.59 -13.73 -12.83
CA ASP A 17 3.15 -13.83 -12.54
C ASP A 17 2.81 -15.01 -11.65
N ALA A 18 3.51 -16.14 -11.83
CA ALA A 18 3.31 -17.35 -11.03
C ALA A 18 3.73 -17.15 -9.56
N GLU A 19 4.83 -16.44 -9.32
CA GLU A 19 5.33 -16.18 -7.98
C GLU A 19 4.44 -15.17 -7.24
N VAL A 20 4.05 -14.08 -7.92
CA VAL A 20 3.11 -13.10 -7.38
C VAL A 20 1.75 -13.74 -7.06
N ALA A 21 1.22 -14.57 -7.97
CA ALA A 21 -0.04 -15.28 -7.72
C ALA A 21 0.08 -16.25 -6.54
N ALA A 22 1.19 -16.99 -6.43
CA ALA A 22 1.44 -17.91 -5.33
C ALA A 22 1.53 -17.17 -3.98
N GLU A 23 2.22 -16.02 -3.94
CA GLU A 23 2.29 -15.15 -2.76
C GLU A 23 0.88 -14.68 -2.35
N CYS A 24 0.13 -14.07 -3.28
CA CYS A 24 -1.21 -13.55 -2.99
C CYS A 24 -2.18 -14.64 -2.53
N ARG A 25 -2.12 -15.82 -3.16
CA ARG A 25 -2.92 -16.98 -2.77
C ARG A 25 -2.59 -17.43 -1.36
N TRP A 26 -1.31 -17.56 -1.04
CA TRP A 26 -0.87 -17.96 0.28
C TRP A 26 -1.33 -16.95 1.35
N ILE A 27 -1.19 -15.65 1.09
CA ILE A 27 -1.67 -14.59 1.99
C ILE A 27 -3.18 -14.72 2.19
N ARG A 28 -3.96 -14.85 1.11
CA ARG A 28 -5.41 -15.01 1.20
C ARG A 28 -5.81 -16.22 2.06
N GLU A 29 -5.17 -17.36 1.85
CA GLU A 29 -5.52 -18.63 2.49
C GLU A 29 -5.09 -18.70 3.96
N ASN A 30 -3.99 -18.06 4.32
CA ASN A 30 -3.39 -18.21 5.65
C ASN A 30 -3.59 -16.98 6.54
N LEU A 31 -3.74 -15.79 5.95
CA LEU A 31 -3.84 -14.52 6.69
C LEU A 31 -5.17 -13.79 6.43
N GLY A 32 -5.89 -14.16 5.38
CA GLY A 32 -7.20 -13.63 5.03
C GLY A 32 -7.16 -12.54 3.94
N VAL A 33 -8.34 -12.25 3.39
CA VAL A 33 -8.53 -11.31 2.26
C VAL A 33 -8.33 -9.84 2.60
N ASP A 34 -8.33 -9.51 3.90
CA ASP A 34 -8.30 -8.14 4.41
C ASP A 34 -6.89 -7.63 4.76
N VAL A 35 -5.86 -8.48 4.65
CA VAL A 35 -4.45 -8.06 4.86
C VAL A 35 -4.00 -7.17 3.70
N PRO A 36 -3.55 -5.93 3.96
CA PRO A 36 -2.93 -5.09 2.95
C PRO A 36 -1.64 -5.70 2.40
N VAL A 37 -1.54 -5.75 1.08
CA VAL A 37 -0.32 -6.16 0.37
C VAL A 37 0.17 -5.00 -0.49
N HIS A 38 1.44 -4.66 -0.35
CA HIS A 38 2.11 -3.61 -1.12
C HIS A 38 3.16 -4.22 -2.03
N PHE A 39 3.03 -4.02 -3.33
CA PHE A 39 4.10 -4.28 -4.29
C PHE A 39 4.87 -2.99 -4.54
N THR A 40 6.16 -3.00 -4.23
CA THR A 40 7.02 -1.80 -4.30
C THR A 40 8.07 -1.95 -5.39
N ALA A 41 8.36 -0.84 -6.09
CA ALA A 41 9.41 -0.81 -7.09
C ALA A 41 10.80 -0.89 -6.44
N PHE A 42 11.65 -1.74 -7.01
CA PHE A 42 13.08 -1.75 -6.82
C PHE A 42 13.72 -0.60 -7.60
N HIS A 43 14.72 0.02 -6.98
CA HIS A 43 15.62 0.99 -7.59
C HIS A 43 17.06 0.45 -7.49
N PRO A 44 17.86 0.45 -8.57
CA PRO A 44 19.23 -0.04 -8.54
C PRO A 44 20.08 0.87 -7.66
N ASP A 45 20.54 0.33 -6.52
CA ASP A 45 21.35 1.05 -5.56
C ASP A 45 22.37 0.14 -4.88
N TYR A 46 23.37 0.77 -4.27
CA TYR A 46 24.42 0.13 -3.48
C TYR A 46 25.19 -0.94 -4.25
N LYS A 47 24.93 -2.23 -3.99
CA LYS A 47 25.68 -3.37 -4.54
C LYS A 47 24.95 -4.08 -5.69
N MET A 48 23.74 -3.66 -6.03
CA MET A 48 22.92 -4.29 -7.07
C MET A 48 22.57 -3.26 -8.15
N MET A 49 23.60 -2.87 -8.90
CA MET A 49 23.50 -1.86 -9.97
C MET A 49 23.24 -2.47 -11.35
N ASP A 50 23.36 -3.79 -11.48
CA ASP A 50 23.26 -4.57 -12.71
C ASP A 50 21.82 -5.01 -13.05
N THR A 51 20.91 -4.88 -12.08
CA THR A 51 19.47 -5.15 -12.25
C THR A 51 18.75 -3.83 -12.53
N PRO A 52 17.87 -3.70 -13.54
CA PRO A 52 17.16 -2.46 -13.81
C PRO A 52 16.12 -2.14 -12.73
N ALA A 53 15.67 -0.89 -12.67
CA ALA A 53 14.54 -0.49 -11.83
C ALA A 53 13.27 -1.24 -12.25
N THR A 54 12.36 -1.48 -11.30
CA THR A 54 11.08 -2.15 -11.59
C THR A 54 10.21 -1.26 -12.47
N PRO A 55 9.79 -1.73 -13.66
CA PRO A 55 8.86 -0.98 -14.47
C PRO A 55 7.52 -0.78 -13.75
N THR A 56 6.90 0.38 -13.89
CA THR A 56 5.57 0.65 -13.30
C THR A 56 4.52 -0.36 -13.77
N ALA A 57 4.61 -0.81 -15.02
CA ALA A 57 3.74 -1.85 -15.57
C ALA A 57 3.83 -3.19 -14.81
N THR A 58 5.00 -3.54 -14.28
CA THR A 58 5.19 -4.74 -13.45
C THR A 58 4.38 -4.62 -12.15
N LEU A 59 4.36 -3.44 -11.53
CA LEU A 59 3.56 -3.18 -10.32
C LEU A 59 2.06 -3.21 -10.61
N THR A 60 1.63 -2.56 -11.71
CA THR A 60 0.22 -2.58 -12.13
C THR A 60 -0.26 -4.02 -12.35
N ARG A 61 0.51 -4.83 -13.07
CA ARG A 61 0.22 -6.25 -13.28
C ARG A 61 0.17 -7.04 -11.98
N ALA A 62 1.15 -6.86 -11.09
CA ALA A 62 1.16 -7.55 -9.80
C ALA A 62 -0.07 -7.20 -8.94
N ARG A 63 -0.48 -5.92 -8.97
CA ARG A 63 -1.71 -5.46 -8.32
C ARG A 63 -2.96 -6.12 -8.89
N GLU A 64 -3.07 -6.22 -10.21
CA GLU A 64 -4.18 -6.90 -10.88
C GLU A 64 -4.24 -8.39 -10.51
N ILE A 65 -3.09 -9.07 -10.47
CA ILE A 65 -2.99 -10.47 -10.04
C ILE A 65 -3.47 -10.62 -8.59
N GLY A 66 -2.99 -9.79 -7.67
CA GLY A 66 -3.38 -9.88 -6.26
C GLY A 66 -4.88 -9.65 -6.04
N ILE A 67 -5.48 -8.71 -6.76
CA ILE A 67 -6.94 -8.49 -6.75
C ILE A 67 -7.66 -9.71 -7.35
N GLY A 68 -7.14 -10.26 -8.46
CA GLY A 68 -7.68 -11.45 -9.13
C GLY A 68 -7.64 -12.71 -8.26
N GLU A 69 -6.61 -12.86 -7.44
CA GLU A 69 -6.48 -13.94 -6.44
C GLU A 69 -7.41 -13.72 -5.21
N GLY A 70 -8.09 -12.58 -5.12
CA GLY A 70 -9.15 -12.32 -4.15
C GLY A 70 -8.76 -11.43 -2.96
N LEU A 71 -7.57 -10.84 -2.96
CA LEU A 71 -7.19 -9.84 -1.97
C LEU A 71 -7.96 -8.54 -2.19
N ARG A 72 -8.40 -7.89 -1.10
CA ARG A 72 -9.20 -6.65 -1.18
C ARG A 72 -8.37 -5.39 -1.24
N PHE A 73 -7.16 -5.43 -0.68
CA PHE A 73 -6.30 -4.27 -0.47
C PHE A 73 -4.91 -4.54 -1.03
N VAL A 74 -4.73 -4.24 -2.32
CA VAL A 74 -3.46 -4.41 -3.02
C VAL A 74 -3.00 -3.06 -3.53
N TYR A 75 -1.80 -2.66 -3.13
CA TYR A 75 -1.25 -1.34 -3.36
C TYR A 75 0.07 -1.39 -4.14
N THR A 76 0.35 -0.30 -4.86
CA THR A 76 1.65 -0.06 -5.48
C THR A 76 2.41 1.01 -4.71
N GLY A 77 3.69 0.78 -4.44
CA GLY A 77 4.56 1.75 -3.75
C GLY A 77 5.88 2.00 -4.46
N ASN A 78 6.65 2.97 -3.94
CA ASN A 78 7.86 3.52 -4.57
C ASN A 78 7.64 4.07 -6.00
N VAL A 79 6.39 4.37 -6.36
CA VAL A 79 6.00 5.02 -7.61
C VAL A 79 4.90 6.05 -7.34
N HIS A 80 4.75 7.02 -8.25
CA HIS A 80 3.55 7.86 -8.31
C HIS A 80 2.45 7.11 -9.08
N ASP A 81 1.56 6.47 -8.33
CA ASP A 81 0.38 5.80 -8.87
C ASP A 81 -0.83 6.10 -7.96
N ALA A 82 -1.62 7.09 -8.35
CA ALA A 82 -2.80 7.48 -7.58
C ALA A 82 -3.86 6.37 -7.54
N VAL A 83 -3.95 5.53 -8.58
CA VAL A 83 -4.93 4.44 -8.62
C VAL A 83 -4.44 3.30 -7.73
N GLY A 84 -3.18 2.91 -7.89
CA GLY A 84 -2.54 1.85 -7.12
C GLY A 84 -2.33 2.18 -5.64
N GLY A 85 -2.17 3.45 -5.27
CA GLY A 85 -2.06 3.90 -3.88
C GLY A 85 -3.41 4.14 -3.15
N SER A 86 -4.52 4.11 -3.90
CA SER A 86 -5.84 4.42 -3.36
C SER A 86 -6.56 3.20 -2.76
N THR A 87 -7.31 3.42 -1.69
CA THR A 87 -8.15 2.40 -1.05
C THR A 87 -9.58 2.50 -1.57
N SER A 88 -10.12 1.38 -2.04
CA SER A 88 -11.53 1.24 -2.44
C SER A 88 -12.30 0.42 -1.42
N CYS A 89 -13.55 0.78 -1.17
CA CYS A 89 -14.42 0.07 -0.25
C CYS A 89 -14.80 -1.31 -0.82
N PRO A 90 -14.62 -2.42 -0.07
CA PRO A 90 -15.09 -3.74 -0.53
C PRO A 90 -16.61 -3.84 -0.69
N GLY A 91 -17.38 -3.07 0.09
CA GLY A 91 -18.84 -3.10 0.08
C GLY A 91 -19.47 -2.40 -1.13
N CYS A 92 -19.03 -1.19 -1.47
CA CYS A 92 -19.64 -0.38 -2.54
C CYS A 92 -18.69 0.06 -3.65
N ARG A 93 -17.41 -0.33 -3.60
CA ARG A 93 -16.35 0.05 -4.55
C ARG A 93 -16.01 1.54 -4.62
N ALA A 94 -16.65 2.40 -3.84
CA ALA A 94 -16.25 3.80 -3.73
C ALA A 94 -14.78 3.93 -3.29
N THR A 95 -14.02 4.81 -3.93
CA THR A 95 -12.67 5.15 -3.50
C THR A 95 -12.76 6.01 -2.24
N VAL A 96 -12.38 5.43 -1.10
CA VAL A 96 -12.56 6.05 0.21
C VAL A 96 -11.30 6.75 0.71
N ILE A 97 -10.12 6.37 0.22
CA ILE A 97 -8.88 7.10 0.51
C ILE A 97 -8.10 7.23 -0.78
N VAL A 98 -7.84 8.47 -1.20
CA VAL A 98 -6.98 8.74 -2.36
C VAL A 98 -5.61 9.16 -1.86
N ARG A 99 -4.58 8.44 -2.28
CA ARG A 99 -3.18 8.74 -1.96
C ARG A 99 -2.40 8.97 -3.24
N ASP A 100 -1.51 9.94 -3.19
CA ASP A 100 -0.43 10.06 -4.14
C ASP A 100 0.83 10.38 -3.33
N TRP A 101 1.73 9.41 -3.28
CA TRP A 101 2.93 9.50 -2.46
C TRP A 101 2.59 9.77 -0.98
N TYR A 102 3.31 10.67 -0.32
CA TYR A 102 3.06 11.06 1.06
C TYR A 102 1.85 12.01 1.25
N SER A 103 0.99 12.19 0.25
CA SER A 103 -0.20 13.05 0.34
C SER A 103 -1.49 12.24 0.32
N ILE A 104 -2.36 12.47 1.30
CA ILE A 104 -3.76 12.03 1.28
C ILE A 104 -4.57 13.16 0.61
N ARG A 105 -5.10 12.89 -0.58
CA ARG A 105 -5.87 13.86 -1.37
C ARG A 105 -7.37 13.80 -1.09
N HIS A 106 -7.84 12.66 -0.60
CA HIS A 106 -9.25 12.45 -0.25
C HIS A 106 -9.36 11.42 0.86
N TYR A 107 -10.29 11.63 1.78
CA TYR A 107 -10.57 10.74 2.90
C TYR A 107 -12.08 10.75 3.21
N ALA A 108 -12.75 9.63 2.92
CA ALA A 108 -14.18 9.44 3.07
C ALA A 108 -14.50 8.24 3.96
N LEU A 109 -13.77 8.13 5.08
CA LEU A 109 -14.12 7.25 6.20
C LEU A 109 -14.59 8.07 7.39
N THR A 110 -15.50 7.50 8.19
CA THR A 110 -15.82 8.03 9.51
C THR A 110 -14.63 7.86 10.46
N GLU A 111 -14.70 8.50 11.63
CA GLU A 111 -13.65 8.44 12.66
C GLU A 111 -13.42 7.00 13.17
N ASP A 112 -14.43 6.15 13.11
CA ASP A 112 -14.36 4.72 13.45
C ASP A 112 -14.06 3.81 12.24
N GLY A 113 -13.72 4.39 11.08
CA GLY A 113 -13.25 3.63 9.91
C GLY A 113 -14.33 3.06 9.00
N ARG A 114 -15.56 3.57 9.06
CA ARG A 114 -16.64 3.13 8.15
C ARG A 114 -16.63 3.93 6.87
N CYS A 115 -16.91 3.25 5.76
CA CYS A 115 -17.14 3.92 4.48
C CYS A 115 -18.31 4.90 4.59
N GLN A 116 -18.08 6.18 4.30
CA GLN A 116 -19.14 7.20 4.36
C GLN A 116 -20.26 6.98 3.33
N ALA A 117 -20.02 6.20 2.27
CA ALA A 117 -21.01 5.93 1.23
C ALA A 117 -21.94 4.75 1.53
N CYS A 118 -21.48 3.71 2.25
CA CYS A 118 -22.29 2.49 2.48
C CYS A 118 -22.23 1.92 3.90
N GLY A 119 -21.44 2.52 4.80
CA GLY A 119 -21.30 2.06 6.19
C GLY A 119 -20.44 0.81 6.38
N TYR A 120 -19.85 0.24 5.32
CA TYR A 120 -18.94 -0.90 5.43
C TYR A 120 -17.78 -0.57 6.37
N GLN A 121 -17.55 -1.41 7.38
CA GLN A 121 -16.42 -1.28 8.28
C GLN A 121 -15.13 -1.64 7.55
N MET A 122 -14.28 -0.65 7.28
CA MET A 122 -12.96 -0.93 6.73
C MET A 122 -12.12 -1.64 7.80
N PRO A 123 -11.37 -2.69 7.43
CA PRO A 123 -10.46 -3.31 8.36
C PRO A 123 -9.27 -2.37 8.59
N GLY A 124 -8.87 -2.21 9.85
CA GLY A 124 -7.82 -1.27 10.24
C GLY A 124 -7.95 -0.88 11.71
N VAL A 125 -7.03 -0.02 12.16
CA VAL A 125 -7.14 0.67 13.45
C VAL A 125 -7.38 2.14 13.14
N TYR A 126 -8.46 2.69 13.68
CA TYR A 126 -8.90 4.06 13.45
C TYR A 126 -9.04 4.77 14.79
N ASP A 127 -8.51 5.99 14.88
CA ASP A 127 -8.57 6.82 16.06
C ASP A 127 -8.75 8.29 15.65
N GLY A 128 -10.01 8.70 15.49
CA GLY A 128 -10.38 10.10 15.33
C GLY A 128 -10.13 10.67 13.93
N PRO A 129 -10.41 11.97 13.73
CA PRO A 129 -10.52 12.55 12.41
C PRO A 129 -9.20 12.48 11.64
N ALA A 130 -9.28 12.38 10.32
CA ALA A 130 -8.11 12.35 9.46
C ALA A 130 -7.19 13.56 9.74
N GLY A 131 -5.93 13.29 10.06
CA GLY A 131 -4.95 14.33 10.34
C GLY A 131 -4.62 15.19 9.11
N HIS A 132 -4.16 16.41 9.35
CA HIS A 132 -3.76 17.38 8.32
C HIS A 132 -2.23 17.59 8.25
N TRP A 133 -1.44 16.59 8.64
CA TRP A 133 0.03 16.69 8.73
C TRP A 133 0.70 16.93 7.36
N GLY A 134 0.26 16.19 6.34
CA GLY A 134 0.81 16.28 4.99
C GLY A 134 2.29 15.91 4.89
N GLN A 135 2.99 16.39 3.87
CA GLN A 135 4.41 16.10 3.61
C GLN A 135 5.35 17.00 4.45
N ARG A 136 5.10 17.10 5.76
CA ARG A 136 5.92 17.91 6.67
C ARG A 136 6.92 17.03 7.41
N ARG A 137 8.13 17.55 7.58
CA ARG A 137 9.15 16.94 8.45
C ARG A 137 9.13 17.67 9.78
N LEU A 138 9.00 16.94 10.89
CA LEU A 138 9.23 17.47 12.22
C LEU A 138 10.69 17.18 12.61
N PRO A 139 11.56 18.17 12.67
CA PRO A 139 12.91 17.94 13.19
C PRO A 139 12.82 17.50 14.65
N LEU A 140 13.45 16.37 14.97
CA LEU A 140 13.67 15.98 16.36
C LEU A 140 14.85 16.78 16.88
N LEU A 141 14.57 17.79 17.71
CA LEU A 141 15.62 18.51 18.41
C LEU A 141 16.13 17.63 19.56
N THR A 142 17.27 16.99 19.36
CA THR A 142 18.00 16.34 20.46
C THR A 142 18.69 17.45 21.27
N SER A 143 18.32 17.61 22.54
CA SER A 143 19.00 18.54 23.45
C SER A 143 20.41 18.05 23.76
N LEU A 144 21.37 18.32 22.89
CA LEU A 144 22.79 18.10 23.14
C LEU A 144 23.55 19.34 22.70
N SER A 145 23.47 20.40 23.51
CA SER A 145 24.52 21.42 23.67
C SER A 145 24.18 22.34 24.85
N ARG A 146 24.49 21.87 26.06
CA ARG A 146 24.98 22.72 27.14
C ARG A 146 26.27 22.08 27.65
N MET A 147 27.37 22.45 27.03
CA MET A 147 28.70 22.51 27.65
C MET A 147 29.21 23.93 27.41
#